data_AF-A0A1C4TPH5-F1
#
_entry.id   AF-A0A1C4TPH5-F1
#
_cell.length_a   1.000
_cell.length_b   1.000
_cell.length_c   1.000
_cell.angle_alpha   90.00
_cell.angle_beta   90.00
_cell.angle_gamma   90.00
#
_symmetry.space_group_name_H-M   'P 1'
#
loop_
_entity.id
_entity.type
_entity.pdbx_description
1 polymer ?
#
loop_
_entity_poly.entity_id
_entity_poly.type
_entity_poly.pdbx_seq_one_letter_code
_entity_poly.pdbx_strand_id
1 'polypeptide(L)'
;MTLAAAVALVKDAPAGHGVSYGHHYTTPADTTLGLIPVGYADGVPRHASGSGPVLVDGKVRTVAGRVAMDQFVVDLEGDRPEAGAEAVLFGPATGASRPRRTGRRPPAPSRTRSSPASAPGCPACT
;
A
#
# COMPACT_ATOMS: atom_id res chain seq x y z
N MET A 1 -7.49 -19.13 -13.20
CA MET A 1 -7.13 -19.15 -11.77
C MET A 1 -7.25 -17.73 -11.26
N THR A 2 -7.96 -17.53 -10.15
CA THR A 2 -8.24 -16.22 -9.54
C THR A 2 -7.96 -16.32 -8.05
N LEU A 3 -7.29 -15.31 -7.48
CA LEU A 3 -7.16 -15.14 -6.03
C LEU A 3 -7.95 -13.88 -5.64
N ALA A 4 -8.97 -14.09 -4.81
CA ALA A 4 -9.80 -13.05 -4.25
C ALA A 4 -9.98 -13.27 -2.75
N ALA A 5 -10.20 -12.20 -2.01
CA ALA A 5 -10.47 -12.18 -0.59
C ALA A 5 -11.58 -11.17 -0.28
N ALA A 6 -12.15 -11.22 0.92
CA ALA A 6 -13.12 -10.23 1.36
C ALA A 6 -12.43 -9.09 2.11
N VAL A 7 -12.86 -7.84 1.88
CA VAL A 7 -12.47 -6.70 2.72
C VAL A 7 -13.04 -6.92 4.12
N ALA A 8 -12.18 -7.12 5.11
CA ALA A 8 -12.58 -7.45 6.47
C ALA A 8 -13.01 -6.21 7.26
N LEU A 9 -12.36 -5.07 7.01
CA LEU A 9 -12.61 -3.82 7.73
C LEU A 9 -12.34 -2.63 6.82
N VAL A 10 -13.19 -1.62 6.91
CA VAL A 10 -12.94 -0.29 6.39
C VAL A 10 -12.94 0.68 7.56
N LYS A 11 -11.90 1.52 7.66
CA LYS A 11 -11.79 2.53 8.72
C LYS A 11 -11.26 3.85 8.20
N ASP A 12 -11.56 4.93 8.91
CA ASP A 12 -10.98 6.24 8.65
C ASP A 12 -9.54 6.33 9.17
N ALA A 13 -8.71 7.06 8.43
CA ALA A 13 -7.34 7.38 8.79
C ALA A 13 -7.06 8.86 8.48
N PRO A 14 -6.54 9.63 9.44
CA PRO A 14 -6.19 11.03 9.20
C PRO A 14 -4.96 11.13 8.28
N ALA A 15 -4.72 12.29 7.70
CA ALA A 15 -3.50 12.62 6.99
C ALA A 15 -2.25 12.40 7.88
N GLY A 16 -1.17 11.89 7.30
CA GLY A 16 0.07 11.60 8.03
C GLY A 16 0.03 10.31 8.88
N HIS A 17 -1.01 9.49 8.76
CA HIS A 17 -1.09 8.19 9.43
C HIS A 17 -0.18 7.16 8.74
N GLY A 18 0.76 6.60 9.50
CA GLY A 18 1.65 5.55 9.01
C GLY A 18 0.94 4.20 8.91
N VAL A 19 0.98 3.58 7.73
CA VAL A 19 0.27 2.32 7.46
C VAL A 19 1.22 1.13 7.47
N SER A 20 0.81 0.07 8.17
CA SER A 20 1.56 -1.19 8.30
C SER A 20 2.97 -1.00 8.90
N TYR A 21 3.77 -2.06 8.91
CA TYR A 21 5.07 -2.07 9.56
C TYR A 21 6.07 -1.11 8.91
N GLY A 22 6.75 -0.33 9.75
CA GLY A 22 7.79 0.63 9.36
C GLY A 22 7.27 1.80 8.52
N HIS A 23 5.95 1.96 8.41
CA HIS A 23 5.30 3.15 7.84
C HIS A 23 5.86 3.58 6.48
N HIS A 24 6.09 2.61 5.58
CA HIS A 24 6.55 2.88 4.21
C HIS A 24 5.50 3.61 3.37
N TYR A 25 4.24 3.50 3.79
CA TYR A 25 3.15 4.32 3.28
C TYR A 25 2.63 5.17 4.43
N THR A 26 2.42 6.45 4.12
CA THR A 26 1.81 7.42 5.02
C THR A 26 0.67 8.04 4.25
N THR A 27 -0.50 8.15 4.88
CA THR A 27 -1.69 8.71 4.21
C THR A 27 -1.42 10.15 3.79
N PRO A 28 -1.61 10.51 2.50
CA PRO A 28 -1.31 11.85 2.01
C PRO A 28 -2.39 12.87 2.41
N ALA A 29 -3.59 12.39 2.73
CA ALA A 29 -4.75 13.16 3.16
C ALA A 29 -5.62 12.27 4.07
N ASP A 30 -6.67 12.85 4.65
CA ASP A 30 -7.71 12.09 5.31
C ASP A 30 -8.35 11.11 4.31
N THR A 31 -8.34 9.83 4.66
CA THR A 31 -8.74 8.75 3.75
C THR A 31 -9.37 7.58 4.51
N THR A 32 -9.86 6.61 3.76
CA THR A 32 -10.34 5.32 4.25
C THR A 32 -9.34 4.24 3.92
N LEU A 33 -9.09 3.34 4.87
CA LEU A 33 -8.19 2.19 4.72
C LEU A 33 -8.99 0.90 4.76
N GLY A 34 -8.77 0.03 3.77
CA GLY A 34 -9.34 -1.31 3.70
C GLY A 34 -8.33 -2.35 4.18
N LEU A 35 -8.75 -3.21 5.10
CA LEU A 35 -7.97 -4.36 5.56
C LEU A 35 -8.40 -5.62 4.81
N ILE A 36 -7.43 -6.34 4.24
CA ILE A 36 -7.67 -7.61 3.55
C ILE A 36 -6.94 -8.70 4.34
N PRO A 37 -7.65 -9.74 4.84
CA PRO A 37 -7.11 -10.75 5.74
C PRO A 37 -6.45 -11.90 4.96
N VAL A 38 -5.57 -11.55 4.03
CA VAL A 38 -4.67 -12.48 3.35
C VAL A 38 -3.28 -11.86 3.30
N GLY A 39 -2.23 -12.64 3.43
CA GLY A 39 -0.87 -12.14 3.45
C GLY A 39 0.12 -13.07 2.76
N TYR A 40 1.40 -12.90 3.08
CA TYR A 40 2.43 -13.71 2.42
C TYR A 40 2.41 -15.19 2.79
N ALA A 41 1.78 -15.56 3.92
CA ALA A 41 1.56 -16.96 4.26
C ALA A 41 0.59 -17.64 3.27
N ASP A 42 -0.35 -16.87 2.72
CA ASP A 42 -1.31 -17.31 1.72
C ASP A 42 -0.75 -17.24 0.28
N GLY A 43 0.53 -16.88 0.13
CA GLY A 43 1.19 -16.76 -1.16
C GLY A 43 1.16 -15.36 -1.78
N VAL A 44 0.67 -14.34 -1.07
CA VAL A 44 0.76 -12.95 -1.55
C VAL A 44 2.22 -12.51 -1.54
N PRO A 45 2.80 -12.08 -2.68
CA PRO A 45 4.22 -11.77 -2.70
C PRO A 45 4.54 -10.56 -1.80
N ARG A 46 5.44 -10.74 -0.83
CA ARG A 46 5.85 -9.65 0.08
C ARG A 46 6.42 -8.43 -0.65
N HIS A 47 6.99 -8.63 -1.83
CA HIS A 47 7.50 -7.57 -2.70
C HIS A 47 6.40 -6.71 -3.33
N ALA A 48 5.13 -7.14 -3.28
CA ALA A 48 3.97 -6.35 -3.71
C ALA A 48 3.65 -5.19 -2.75
N SER A 49 4.36 -5.08 -1.63
CA SER A 49 4.28 -3.93 -0.72
C SER A 49 4.44 -2.60 -1.47
N GLY A 50 3.46 -1.69 -1.36
CA GLY A 50 3.48 -0.38 -2.01
C GLY A 50 3.23 -0.36 -3.53
N SER A 51 2.98 -1.50 -4.16
CA SER A 51 2.86 -1.57 -5.64
C SER A 51 1.90 -2.63 -6.18
N GLY A 52 1.53 -3.62 -5.39
CA GLY A 52 0.63 -4.70 -5.78
C GLY A 52 -0.76 -4.15 -6.14
N PRO A 53 -1.25 -4.38 -7.36
CA PRO A 53 -2.60 -3.97 -7.75
C PRO A 53 -3.63 -4.88 -7.07
N VAL A 54 -4.71 -4.28 -6.58
CA VAL A 54 -5.86 -5.00 -6.01
C VAL A 54 -7.13 -4.33 -6.54
N LEU A 55 -8.03 -5.10 -7.12
CA LEU A 55 -9.32 -4.61 -7.56
C LEU A 55 -10.30 -4.68 -6.38
N VAL A 56 -10.85 -3.54 -5.96
CA VAL A 56 -11.88 -3.45 -4.93
C VAL A 56 -13.02 -2.60 -5.48
N ASP A 57 -14.25 -3.10 -5.43
CA ASP A 57 -15.45 -2.39 -5.91
C ASP A 57 -15.29 -1.80 -7.34
N GLY A 58 -14.73 -2.60 -8.25
CA GLY A 58 -14.49 -2.20 -9.64
C GLY A 58 -13.33 -1.21 -9.87
N LYS A 59 -12.64 -0.75 -8.81
CA LYS A 59 -11.51 0.19 -8.90
C LYS A 59 -10.19 -0.51 -8.57
N VAL A 60 -9.17 -0.27 -9.38
CA VAL A 60 -7.81 -0.79 -9.10
C VAL A 60 -7.13 0.13 -8.11
N ARG A 61 -6.77 -0.44 -6.97
CA ARG A 61 -6.03 0.17 -5.86
C ARG A 61 -4.64 -0.46 -5.75
N THR A 62 -3.78 0.12 -4.93
CA THR A 62 -2.46 -0.47 -4.61
C THR A 62 -2.35 -0.77 -3.13
N VAL A 63 -1.55 -1.78 -2.78
CA VAL A 63 -1.20 -2.09 -1.39
C VAL A 63 -0.59 -0.84 -0.72
N ALA A 64 -1.22 -0.37 0.36
CA ALA A 64 -0.77 0.71 1.21
C ALA A 64 0.17 0.15 2.29
N GLY A 65 1.47 0.30 2.07
CA GLY A 65 2.51 -0.14 3.01
C GLY A 65 2.94 -1.59 2.78
N ARG A 66 3.30 -2.29 3.87
CA ARG A 66 3.82 -3.67 3.80
C ARG A 66 2.74 -4.73 3.82
N VAL A 67 2.93 -5.78 3.03
CA VAL A 67 2.21 -7.05 3.15
C VAL A 67 2.72 -7.79 4.39
N ALA A 68 1.84 -8.04 5.35
CA ALA A 68 2.12 -8.83 6.55
C ALA A 68 1.89 -10.33 6.29
N MET A 69 2.06 -11.14 7.33
CA MET A 69 1.92 -12.59 7.24
C MET A 69 0.52 -13.01 6.79
N ASP A 70 -0.48 -12.41 7.41
CA ASP A 70 -1.89 -12.82 7.27
C ASP A 70 -2.79 -11.68 6.77
N GLN A 71 -2.22 -10.50 6.50
CA GLN A 71 -3.01 -9.34 6.07
C GLN A 71 -2.19 -8.30 5.33
N PHE A 72 -2.88 -7.47 4.56
CA PHE A 72 -2.35 -6.19 4.08
C PHE A 72 -3.45 -5.13 4.01
N VAL A 73 -3.04 -3.88 3.80
CA VAL A 73 -3.93 -2.73 3.76
C VAL A 73 -3.93 -2.13 2.36
N VAL A 74 -5.08 -1.61 1.94
CA VAL A 74 -5.23 -0.79 0.73
C VAL A 74 -5.77 0.59 1.10
N ASP A 75 -5.31 1.61 0.40
CA ASP A 75 -5.92 2.94 0.49
C ASP A 75 -7.13 2.98 -0.45
N LEU A 76 -8.30 3.29 0.12
CA LEU A 76 -9.57 3.36 -0.59
C LEU A 76 -9.90 4.80 -1.03
N GLU A 77 -9.05 5.77 -0.70
CA GLU A 77 -9.14 7.18 -1.12
C GLU A 77 -10.52 7.80 -0.86
N GLY A 78 -11.12 7.45 0.29
CA GLY A 78 -12.44 7.93 0.72
C GLY A 78 -13.61 7.00 0.36
N ASP A 79 -13.42 6.00 -0.52
CA ASP A 79 -14.45 5.00 -0.79
C ASP A 79 -14.69 4.11 0.45
N ARG A 80 -15.94 3.66 0.62
CA ARG A 80 -16.36 2.81 1.74
C ARG A 80 -17.13 1.58 1.24
N PRO A 81 -16.44 0.58 0.67
CA PRO A 81 -17.07 -0.70 0.37
C PRO A 81 -17.55 -1.35 1.67
N GLU A 82 -18.64 -2.11 1.59
CA GLU A 82 -19.13 -2.85 2.75
C GLU A 82 -18.12 -3.92 3.19
N ALA A 83 -18.11 -4.25 4.47
CA ALA A 83 -17.37 -5.41 4.95
C ALA A 83 -17.89 -6.67 4.23
N GLY A 84 -16.99 -7.47 3.70
CA GLY A 84 -17.35 -8.59 2.81
C GLY A 84 -17.16 -8.30 1.31
N ALA A 85 -16.94 -7.04 0.91
CA ALA A 85 -16.70 -6.70 -0.49
C ALA A 85 -15.51 -7.46 -1.08
N GLU A 86 -15.64 -7.88 -2.34
CA GLU A 86 -14.60 -8.65 -3.02
C GLU A 86 -13.38 -7.79 -3.34
N ALA A 87 -12.20 -8.30 -2.96
CA ALA A 87 -10.89 -7.78 -3.30
C ALA A 87 -10.14 -8.82 -4.15
N VAL A 88 -9.94 -8.53 -5.44
CA VAL A 88 -9.27 -9.45 -6.38
C VAL A 88 -7.80 -9.06 -6.51
N LEU A 89 -6.90 -9.97 -6.16
CA LEU A 89 -5.45 -9.75 -6.20
C LEU A 89 -4.86 -10.14 -7.57
N PHE A 90 -5.31 -11.25 -8.15
CA PHE A 90 -4.97 -11.63 -9.52
C PHE A 90 -6.02 -12.55 -10.13
N GLY A 91 -6.06 -12.57 -11.46
CA GLY A 91 -7.04 -13.32 -12.24
C GLY A 91 -8.22 -12.48 -12.70
N PRO A 92 -9.12 -13.05 -13.51
CA PRO A 92 -10.34 -12.38 -13.92
C PRO A 92 -11.24 -12.16 -12.70
N ALA A 93 -11.69 -10.92 -12.51
CA ALA A 93 -12.75 -10.62 -11.56
C ALA A 93 -14.06 -11.24 -12.07
N THR A 94 -14.82 -11.89 -11.18
CA THR A 94 -16.09 -12.52 -11.52
C THR A 94 -17.14 -11.42 -11.69
N GLY A 95 -17.20 -10.81 -12.88
CA GLY A 95 -18.21 -9.80 -13.24
C GLY A 95 -17.69 -8.40 -13.57
N ALA A 96 -16.40 -8.10 -13.40
CA ALA A 96 -15.84 -6.81 -13.77
C ALA A 96 -15.04 -6.90 -15.09
N SER A 97 -15.42 -6.05 -16.07
CA SER A 97 -14.67 -5.90 -17.31
C SER A 97 -13.21 -5.54 -17.00
N ARG A 98 -12.27 -6.15 -17.73
CA ARG A 98 -10.82 -6.01 -17.53
C ARG A 98 -10.42 -4.57 -17.20
N PRO A 99 -9.83 -4.28 -16.02
CA PRO A 99 -9.46 -2.91 -15.69
C PRO A 99 -8.42 -2.40 -16.69
N ARG A 100 -8.71 -1.26 -17.30
CA ARG A 100 -7.80 -0.53 -18.18
C ARG A 100 -6.58 -0.18 -17.35
N ARG A 101 -5.39 -0.63 -17.77
CA ARG A 101 -4.12 -0.39 -17.06
C ARG A 101 -3.84 1.12 -17.00
N THR A 102 -4.38 1.82 -16.01
CA THR A 102 -4.05 3.22 -15.73
C THR A 102 -2.70 3.21 -15.05
N GLY A 103 -1.63 3.34 -15.84
CA GLY A 103 -0.27 3.43 -15.36
C GLY A 103 -0.09 4.68 -14.50
N ARG A 104 -0.42 4.59 -13.21
CA ARG A 104 0.06 5.54 -12.21
C ARG A 104 1.23 4.87 -11.50
N ARG A 105 2.42 5.16 -12.02
CA ARG A 105 3.69 4.82 -11.38
C ARG A 105 3.63 5.36 -9.93
N PRO A 106 3.84 4.54 -8.90
CA PRO A 106 3.92 5.06 -7.54
C PRO A 106 5.02 6.13 -7.47
N PRO A 107 4.84 7.21 -6.69
CA PRO A 107 5.86 8.23 -6.56
C PRO A 107 7.14 7.57 -6.03
N ALA A 108 8.24 7.78 -6.75
CA ALA A 108 9.54 7.27 -6.35
C ALA A 108 9.90 7.83 -4.96
N PRO A 109 10.50 7.04 -4.05
CA PRO A 109 10.96 7.57 -2.78
C PRO A 109 11.97 8.69 -3.05
N SER A 110 11.66 9.89 -2.55
CA SER A 110 12.56 11.04 -2.63
C SER A 110 13.87 10.67 -1.97
N ARG A 111 14.90 10.41 -2.77
CA ARG A 111 16.28 10.33 -2.30
C ARG A 111 16.66 11.72 -1.80
N THR A 112 16.42 12.01 -0.53
CA THR A 112 17.12 13.07 0.18
C THR A 112 18.60 12.74 0.09
N ARG A 113 19.32 13.44 -0.79
CA ARG A 113 20.78 13.48 -0.75
C ARG A 113 21.16 14.03 0.62
N SER A 114 21.66 13.16 1.48
CA SER A 114 22.50 13.57 2.60
C SER A 114 23.73 14.25 1.98
N SER A 115 23.78 15.58 2.05
CA SER A 115 25.02 16.31 1.82
C SER A 115 26.08 15.84 2.82
N PRO A 116 27.34 15.63 2.41
CA PRO A 116 28.41 15.38 3.36
C PRO A 116 28.65 16.67 4.14
N ALA A 117 28.43 16.61 5.45
CA ALA A 117 28.84 17.68 6.34
C ALA A 117 30.37 17.81 6.27
N SER A 118 30.83 18.96 5.79
CA SER A 118 32.22 19.38 5.87
C SER A 118 32.69 19.33 7.32
N ALA A 119 33.78 18.59 7.55
CA ALA A 119 34.55 18.68 8.78
C ALA A 119 35.19 20.07 8.89
N PRO A 120 35.11 20.75 10.05
CA PRO A 120 36.05 21.81 10.39
C PRO A 120 37.16 21.27 11.29
N GLY A 121 38.38 21.34 10.75
CA GLY A 121 39.68 21.50 11.40
C GLY A 121 39.90 21.00 12.84
N CYS A 122 40.73 19.97 12.97
CA CYS A 122 41.68 19.90 14.08
C CYS A 122 42.70 21.05 13.96
N PRO A 123 42.88 21.92 14.96
CA PRO A 123 44.12 22.65 15.11
C PRO A 123 45.12 21.81 15.92
N ALA A 124 46.36 21.91 15.47
CA ALA A 124 47.54 21.18 15.90
C ALA A 124 47.97 21.40 17.36
N CYS A 125 48.78 20.45 17.83
CA CYS A 125 50.00 20.64 18.63
C CYS A 125 50.02 21.76 19.69
N THR A 126 50.02 21.39 20.97
CA THR A 126 51.14 21.61 21.91
C THR A 126 51.00 20.62 23.06
#